data_AF-W6KQY0-F1
#
_entry.id   AF-W6KQY0-F1
#
_cell.length_a   1.000
_cell.length_b   1.000
_cell.length_c   1.000
_cell.angle_alpha   90.00
_cell.angle_beta   90.00
_cell.angle_gamma   90.00
#
_symmetry.space_group_name_H-M   'P 1'
#
loop_
_entity.id
_entity.type
_entity.pdbx_description
1 polymer ?
#
loop_
_entity_poly.entity_id
_entity_poly.type
_entity_poly.pdbx_seq_one_letter_code
_entity_poly.pdbx_strand_id
1 'polypeptide(L)'
;MKYMLANISNIMDCVPCEKCRVWGKLAIKGLATATEINMNCDVYNVVLNRAEKFTLINLARQLSFSVKSLDILEEICRNESLI
;
A
#
# COMPACT_ATOMS: atom_id res chain seq x y z
N MET A 1 2.27 -2.94 -16.23
CA MET A 1 1.71 -3.14 -14.87
C MET A 1 0.50 -2.26 -14.53
N LYS A 2 0.38 -1.03 -15.06
CA LYS A 2 -0.71 -0.09 -14.75
C LYS A 2 -2.13 -0.67 -14.90
N TYR A 3 -2.40 -1.42 -15.97
CA TYR A 3 -3.71 -2.05 -16.22
C TYR A 3 -4.11 -3.11 -15.18
N MET A 4 -3.16 -3.93 -14.73
CA MET A 4 -3.43 -4.98 -13.74
C MET A 4 -3.88 -4.38 -12.41
N LEU A 5 -3.19 -3.34 -11.95
CA LEU A 5 -3.51 -2.67 -10.68
C LEU A 5 -4.84 -1.90 -10.76
N ALA A 6 -5.22 -1.40 -11.93
CA ALA A 6 -6.54 -0.82 -12.16
C ALA A 6 -7.67 -1.87 -12.01
N ASN A 7 -7.47 -3.08 -12.55
CA ASN A 7 -8.43 -4.18 -12.39
C ASN A 7 -8.57 -4.59 -10.91
N ILE A 8 -7.46 -4.68 -10.18
CA ILE A 8 -7.49 -4.98 -8.75
C ILE A 8 -8.25 -3.89 -7.99
N SER A 9 -8.08 -2.61 -8.37
CA SER A 9 -8.84 -1.51 -7.77
C SER A 9 -10.36 -1.65 -8.00
N ASN A 10 -10.80 -2.20 -9.14
CA ASN A 10 -12.23 -2.48 -9.38
C ASN A 10 -12.73 -3.65 -8.52
N ILE A 11 -11.90 -4.67 -8.31
CA ILE A 11 -12.23 -5.78 -7.40
C ILE A 11 -12.46 -5.25 -5.97
N MET A 12 -11.72 -4.22 -5.54
CA MET A 12 -11.93 -3.62 -4.22
C MET A 12 -13.32 -3.00 -4.05
N ASP A 13 -14.05 -2.65 -5.12
CA ASP A 13 -15.44 -2.19 -5.01
C ASP A 13 -16.41 -3.26 -4.49
N CYS A 14 -16.05 -4.53 -4.67
CA CYS A 14 -16.85 -5.67 -4.21
C CYS A 14 -16.64 -5.99 -2.72
N VAL A 15 -15.75 -5.29 -2.02
CA VAL A 15 -15.48 -5.54 -0.60
C VAL A 15 -16.56 -4.88 0.27
N PRO A 16 -17.36 -5.65 1.04
CA PRO A 16 -18.49 -5.10 1.81
C PRO A 16 -18.03 -4.27 3.02
N CYS A 17 -16.87 -4.58 3.59
CA CYS A 17 -16.27 -3.80 4.66
C CYS A 17 -15.79 -2.44 4.12
N GLU A 18 -16.44 -1.35 4.51
CA GLU A 18 -16.14 -0.01 4.00
C GLU A 18 -14.71 0.43 4.28
N LYS A 19 -14.22 0.20 5.52
CA LYS A 19 -12.83 0.50 5.89
C LYS A 19 -11.85 -0.28 5.02
N CYS A 20 -12.11 -1.57 4.83
CA CYS A 20 -11.27 -2.45 4.03
C CYS A 20 -11.25 -2.03 2.56
N ARG A 21 -12.39 -1.66 2.00
CA ARG A 21 -12.50 -1.10 0.64
C ARG A 21 -11.68 0.17 0.48
N VAL A 22 -11.81 1.12 1.42
CA VAL A 22 -11.09 2.40 1.36
C VAL A 22 -9.58 2.18 1.47
N TRP A 23 -9.11 1.45 2.49
CA TRP A 23 -7.69 1.18 2.69
C TRP A 23 -7.10 0.31 1.58
N GLY A 24 -7.85 -0.66 1.09
CA GLY A 24 -7.47 -1.51 -0.05
C GLY A 24 -7.25 -0.69 -1.31
N LYS A 25 -8.20 0.18 -1.69
CA LYS A 25 -8.04 1.09 -2.84
C LYS A 25 -6.88 2.05 -2.66
N LEU A 26 -6.69 2.58 -1.45
CA LEU A 26 -5.57 3.48 -1.13
C LEU A 26 -4.22 2.79 -1.36
N ALA A 27 -4.08 1.55 -0.87
CA ALA A 27 -2.87 0.76 -1.01
C ALA A 27 -2.59 0.36 -2.47
N ILE A 28 -3.59 -0.17 -3.18
CA ILE A 28 -3.45 -0.57 -4.60
C ILE A 28 -3.10 0.63 -5.48
N LYS A 29 -3.72 1.79 -5.26
CA LYS A 29 -3.38 3.01 -6.00
C LYS A 29 -1.95 3.49 -5.67
N GLY A 30 -1.54 3.43 -4.40
CA GLY A 30 -0.16 3.73 -4.01
C GLY A 30 0.87 2.82 -4.68
N LEU A 31 0.57 1.52 -4.80
CA LEU A 31 1.43 0.55 -5.47
C LEU A 31 1.52 0.81 -6.98
N ALA A 32 0.41 1.24 -7.59
CA ALA A 32 0.38 1.65 -8.99
C ALA A 32 1.27 2.87 -9.24
N THR A 33 1.17 3.90 -8.38
CA THR A 33 2.04 5.07 -8.43
C THR A 33 3.51 4.71 -8.24
N ALA A 34 3.82 3.88 -7.24
CA ALA A 34 5.19 3.44 -6.98
C ALA A 34 5.77 2.69 -8.20
N THR A 35 4.98 1.81 -8.81
CA THR A 35 5.39 1.07 -10.01
C THR A 35 5.59 1.99 -11.21
N GLU A 36 4.71 2.97 -11.42
CA GLU A 36 4.83 3.96 -12.50
C GLU A 36 6.14 4.76 -12.37
N ILE A 37 6.50 5.19 -11.16
CA ILE A 37 7.79 5.86 -10.91
C ILE A 37 8.98 4.94 -11.23
N ASN A 38 8.96 3.68 -10.76
CA ASN A 38 10.10 2.77 -10.89
C ASN A 38 10.28 2.18 -12.30
N MET A 39 9.21 2.05 -13.08
CA MET A 39 9.25 1.43 -14.41
C MET A 39 9.39 2.44 -15.55
N ASN A 40 9.21 3.73 -15.29
CA ASN A 40 9.43 4.76 -16.31
C ASN A 40 10.93 4.96 -16.53
N CYS A 41 11.37 4.83 -17.80
CA CYS A 41 12.76 5.07 -18.19
C CYS A 41 13.19 6.54 -18.03
N ASP A 42 12.23 7.46 -18.02
CA ASP A 42 12.45 8.89 -17.84
C ASP A 42 11.79 9.39 -16.56
N VAL A 43 12.55 9.29 -15.48
CA VAL A 43 12.08 9.63 -14.12
C VAL A 43 11.74 11.12 -13.98
N TYR A 44 12.39 11.99 -14.77
CA TYR A 44 12.18 13.44 -14.70
C TYR A 44 10.85 13.88 -15.30
N ASN A 45 10.24 13.04 -16.15
CA ASN A 45 8.97 13.32 -16.81
C ASN A 45 7.75 12.72 -16.11
N VAL A 46 7.92 12.14 -14.90
CA VAL A 46 6.81 11.57 -14.14
C VAL A 46 6.04 12.66 -13.38
N VAL A 47 4.93 13.12 -13.96
CA VAL A 47 4.03 14.07 -13.32
C VAL A 47 2.94 13.34 -12.53
N LEU A 48 2.97 13.46 -11.20
CA LEU A 48 1.99 12.85 -10.31
C LEU A 48 0.87 13.83 -9.93
N ASN A 49 -0.38 13.36 -9.97
CA ASN A 49 -1.53 14.10 -9.46
C ASN A 49 -1.61 14.06 -7.92
N ARG A 50 -2.49 14.89 -7.34
CA ARG A 50 -2.65 14.99 -5.87
C ARG A 50 -3.00 13.66 -5.23
N ALA A 51 -3.86 12.87 -5.88
CA ALA A 51 -4.29 11.59 -5.34
C ALA A 51 -3.14 10.59 -5.32
N GLU A 52 -2.34 10.51 -6.39
CA GLU A 52 -1.15 9.66 -6.50
C GLU A 52 -0.11 9.98 -5.42
N LYS A 53 0.18 11.27 -5.21
CA LYS A 53 1.07 11.72 -4.12
C LYS A 53 0.55 11.27 -2.76
N PHE A 54 -0.74 11.50 -2.49
CA PHE A 54 -1.36 11.15 -1.22
C PHE A 54 -1.38 9.63 -0.98
N THR A 55 -1.72 8.84 -2.00
CA THR A 55 -1.76 7.38 -1.90
C THR A 55 -0.38 6.79 -1.73
N LEU A 56 0.64 7.34 -2.39
CA LEU A 56 2.02 6.90 -2.25
C LEU A 56 2.55 7.12 -0.83
N ILE A 57 2.34 8.30 -0.25
CA ILE A 57 2.74 8.62 1.13
C ILE A 57 2.01 7.72 2.12
N ASN A 58 0.69 7.50 1.93
CA ASN A 58 -0.07 6.65 2.84
C ASN A 58 0.32 5.18 2.75
N LEU A 59 0.63 4.68 1.55
CA LEU A 59 1.14 3.33 1.39
C LEU A 59 2.46 3.16 2.15
N ALA A 60 3.41 4.10 1.97
CA ALA A 60 4.69 4.07 2.68
C ALA A 60 4.49 4.09 4.21
N ARG A 61 3.60 4.97 4.71
CA ARG A 61 3.24 5.01 6.13
C ARG A 61 2.66 3.69 6.63
N GLN A 62 1.73 3.09 5.87
CA GLN A 62 1.09 1.84 6.28
C GLN A 62 2.09 0.67 6.31
N LEU A 63 3.01 0.60 5.34
CA LEU A 63 4.08 -0.39 5.33
C LEU A 63 5.04 -0.16 6.51
N SER A 64 5.40 1.10 6.80
CA SER A 64 6.23 1.45 7.96
C SER A 64 5.59 1.01 9.28
N PHE A 65 4.28 1.24 9.45
CA PHE A 65 3.56 0.72 10.61
C PHE A 65 3.54 -0.80 10.66
N SER A 66 3.34 -1.47 9.52
CA SER A 66 3.34 -2.93 9.46
C SER A 66 4.70 -3.52 9.86
N VAL A 67 5.81 -2.89 9.44
CA VAL A 67 7.17 -3.28 9.85
C VAL A 67 7.39 -3.02 11.34
N LYS A 68 7.00 -1.85 11.86
CA LYS A 68 7.13 -1.53 13.30
C LYS A 68 6.31 -2.48 14.18
N SER A 69 5.17 -2.98 13.68
CA SER A 69 4.36 -3.96 14.40
C SER A 69 5.08 -5.31 14.59
N LEU A 70 6.13 -5.60 13.82
CA LEU A 70 6.92 -6.82 14.00
C LEU A 70 7.70 -6.81 15.32
N ASP A 71 8.21 -5.64 15.77
CA ASP A 71 8.93 -5.54 17.04
C ASP A 71 8.04 -5.97 18.23
N ILE A 72 6.76 -5.55 18.20
CA ILE A 72 5.76 -5.91 19.20
C ILE A 72 5.44 -7.40 19.11
N LEU A 73 5.28 -7.92 17.89
CA LEU A 73 4.97 -9.33 17.67
C LEU A 73 6.12 -10.23 18.15
N GLU A 74 7.37 -9.83 17.91
CA GLU A 74 8.56 -10.56 18.37
C GLU A 74 8.59 -10.66 19.90
N GLU A 75 8.29 -9.56 20.61
CA GLU A 75 8.19 -9.57 22.07
C GLU A 75 7.11 -10.53 22.57
N ILE A 76 5.93 -10.50 21.95
CA ILE A 76 4.82 -11.40 22.31
C ILE A 76 5.21 -12.86 22.07
N CYS A 77 5.75 -13.19 20.89
CA CYS A 77 6.18 -14.54 20.55
C CYS A 77 7.25 -15.07 21.51
N ARG A 78 8.19 -14.21 21.94
CA ARG A 78 9.23 -14.59 22.90
C ARG A 78 8.65 -14.88 24.28
N ASN A 79 7.65 -14.12 24.71
CA ASN A 79 7.00 -14.29 26.02
C ASN A 79 6.07 -15.51 26.05
N GLU A 80 5.35 -15.82 24.96
CA GLU A 80 4.57 -17.05 24.84
C GLU A 80 5.45 -18.30 24.82
N SER A 81 6.66 -18.24 24.25
CA SER A 81 7.60 -19.37 24.22
C SER A 81 8.20 -19.73 25.60
N LEU A 82 7.99 -18.88 26.61
CA LEU A 82 8.46 -19.05 27.99
C LEU A 82 7.36 -19.55 28.94
N ILE A 83 6.15 -19.79 28.43
CA ILE A 83 5.00 -20.39 29.13
C ILE A 83 4.81 -21.82 28.60
#